data_AF-A0AAE1UFN9-F1
#
_entry.id   AF-A0AAE1UFN9-F1
#
_cell.length_a   1.000
_cell.length_b   1.000
_cell.length_c   1.000
_cell.angle_alpha   90.00
_cell.angle_beta   90.00
_cell.angle_gamma   90.00
#
_symmetry.space_group_name_H-M   'P 1'
#
loop_
_entity.id
_entity.type
_entity.pdbx_description
1 polymer ?
#
loop_
_entity_poly.entity_id
_entity_poly.type
_entity_poly.pdbx_seq_one_letter_code
_entity_poly.pdbx_strand_id
1 'polypeptide(L)'
;MEAQKKKRRYSEEYIQFGFTVIIKNGAEVPQCVICAKVLSPAAMKPNLLQRHLHGCHQDLKGKDMDYFKRRETMLNYSKLDHSGSFHQSNKAAVLASYVVALKIAQQKKPHSIGETLVMPCTKEIVRISCNDKKVTQIYLVKLNDPKRITCLAYIVDIFSRLNILNKSLQGADAVVTNAVDKLKSFQMKLELWETKVKKGNFEMFEALADRQDISDQMVNLIVDHLASLQSEMKRYFPDVSEETLKLIRDPFHTDVGSVNDEIQEEFIDFVNDSSASDLFEKESLVRFWCKI
;
A
#
# COMPACT_ATOMS: atom_id res chain seq x y z
N MET A 1 -24.32 -43.62 27.85
CA MET A 1 -24.07 -42.21 28.20
C MET A 1 -22.75 -41.80 27.56
N GLU A 2 -22.79 -41.08 26.42
CA GLU A 2 -21.57 -40.53 25.83
C GLU A 2 -21.12 -39.30 26.63
N ALA A 3 -19.87 -39.31 27.10
CA ALA A 3 -19.31 -38.21 27.86
C ALA A 3 -19.17 -36.96 26.95
N GLN A 4 -19.93 -35.90 27.23
CA GLN A 4 -19.73 -34.59 26.62
C GLN A 4 -18.31 -34.10 26.90
N LYS A 5 -17.43 -34.15 25.89
CA LYS A 5 -16.09 -33.57 25.94
C LYS A 5 -16.22 -32.06 26.18
N LYS A 6 -15.97 -31.60 27.40
CA LYS A 6 -15.86 -30.17 27.74
C LYS A 6 -14.89 -29.48 26.76
N LYS A 7 -15.39 -28.56 25.94
CA LYS A 7 -14.58 -27.66 25.10
C LYS A 7 -13.83 -26.71 26.04
N ARG A 8 -12.50 -26.75 26.02
CA ARG A 8 -11.66 -25.84 26.85
C ARG A 8 -11.62 -24.46 26.21
N ARG A 9 -11.82 -23.42 27.01
CA ARG A 9 -11.75 -22.01 26.61
C ARG A 9 -10.36 -21.43 26.83
N TYR A 10 -10.09 -20.33 26.16
CA TYR A 10 -8.87 -19.54 26.34
C TYR A 10 -8.79 -18.94 27.75
N SER A 11 -7.56 -18.83 28.27
CA SER A 11 -7.24 -18.10 29.50
C SER A 11 -6.23 -17.01 29.15
N GLU A 12 -6.41 -15.80 29.70
CA GLU A 12 -5.49 -14.67 29.50
C GLU A 12 -4.05 -15.00 29.90
N GLU A 13 -3.87 -15.90 30.88
CA GLU A 13 -2.57 -16.38 31.32
C GLU A 13 -1.78 -17.10 30.20
N TYR A 14 -2.44 -17.55 29.13
CA TYR A 14 -1.74 -18.22 28.02
C TYR A 14 -0.85 -17.29 27.19
N ILE A 15 -0.98 -15.98 27.39
CA ILE A 15 -0.05 -15.01 26.82
C ILE A 15 1.38 -15.22 27.32
N GLN A 16 1.58 -15.79 28.52
CA GLN A 16 2.90 -16.15 29.04
C GLN A 16 3.61 -17.22 28.18
N PHE A 17 2.85 -17.99 27.41
CA PHE A 17 3.36 -18.96 26.45
C PHE A 17 3.42 -18.40 25.02
N GLY A 18 3.11 -17.11 24.84
CA GLY A 18 3.10 -16.43 23.55
C GLY A 18 1.88 -16.74 22.68
N PHE A 19 0.71 -16.92 23.29
CA PHE A 19 -0.53 -17.20 22.56
C PHE A 19 -1.64 -16.21 22.89
N THR A 20 -2.42 -15.89 21.86
CA THR A 20 -3.69 -15.16 21.93
C THR A 20 -4.82 -16.07 21.40
N VAL A 21 -6.06 -15.60 21.44
CA VAL A 21 -7.24 -16.33 20.95
C VAL A 21 -7.82 -15.71 19.69
N ILE A 22 -8.32 -16.55 18.81
CA ILE A 22 -9.19 -16.15 17.71
C ILE A 22 -10.41 -17.09 17.64
N ILE A 23 -11.47 -16.63 16.99
CA ILE A 23 -12.67 -17.43 16.75
C ILE A 23 -12.62 -17.97 15.32
N LYS A 24 -12.58 -19.30 15.17
CA LYS A 24 -12.64 -19.98 13.87
C LYS A 24 -13.79 -20.97 13.86
N ASN A 25 -14.73 -20.82 12.92
CA ASN A 25 -15.94 -21.65 12.81
C ASN A 25 -16.72 -21.78 14.14
N GLY A 26 -16.84 -20.68 14.88
CA GLY A 26 -17.54 -20.63 16.17
C GLY A 26 -16.81 -21.29 17.35
N ALA A 27 -15.52 -21.66 17.20
CA ALA A 27 -14.70 -22.21 18.26
C ALA A 27 -13.47 -21.35 18.54
N GLU A 28 -13.12 -21.19 19.82
CA GLU A 28 -11.88 -20.54 20.25
C GLU A 28 -10.68 -21.43 19.90
N VAL A 29 -9.71 -20.86 19.19
CA VAL A 29 -8.45 -21.54 18.84
C VAL A 29 -7.26 -20.66 19.19
N PRO A 30 -6.17 -21.25 19.74
CA PRO A 30 -5.00 -20.48 20.12
C PRO A 30 -4.15 -20.12 18.88
N GLN A 31 -3.72 -18.87 18.82
CA GLN A 31 -2.82 -18.33 17.81
C GLN A 31 -1.51 -17.86 18.45
N CYS A 32 -0.37 -18.30 17.91
CA CYS A 32 0.93 -17.83 18.39
C CYS A 32 1.16 -16.37 18.00
N VAL A 33 1.55 -15.52 18.94
CA VAL A 33 1.79 -14.08 18.71
C VAL A 33 3.12 -13.78 18.00
N ILE A 34 3.98 -14.80 17.84
CA ILE A 34 5.30 -14.66 17.21
C ILE A 34 5.23 -15.04 15.73
N CYS A 35 4.76 -16.25 15.41
CA CYS A 35 4.70 -16.77 14.04
C CYS A 35 3.29 -16.77 13.41
N ALA A 36 2.29 -16.24 14.13
CA ALA A 36 0.88 -16.21 13.71
C ALA A 36 0.24 -17.59 13.43
N LYS A 37 0.91 -18.70 13.79
CA LYS A 37 0.39 -20.06 13.60
C LYS A 37 -0.79 -20.33 14.53
N VAL A 38 -1.89 -20.78 13.96
CA VAL A 38 -3.11 -21.20 14.68
C VAL A 38 -3.02 -22.69 14.90
N LEU A 39 -3.17 -23.10 16.16
CA LEU A 39 -3.20 -24.50 16.54
C LEU A 39 -4.64 -25.00 16.65
N SER A 40 -4.82 -26.31 16.72
CA SER A 40 -6.14 -26.89 16.90
C SER A 40 -6.74 -26.50 18.27
N PRO A 41 -8.07 -26.49 18.43
CA PRO A 41 -8.70 -26.24 19.74
C PRO A 41 -8.20 -27.20 20.84
N ALA A 42 -7.82 -28.44 20.46
CA ALA A 42 -7.26 -29.43 21.38
C ALA A 42 -5.88 -29.05 21.94
N ALA A 43 -5.17 -28.12 21.29
CA ALA A 43 -3.87 -27.61 21.70
C ALA A 43 -3.94 -26.53 22.79
N MET A 44 -5.15 -26.16 23.26
CA MET A 44 -5.41 -25.18 24.33
C MET A 44 -4.97 -25.68 25.74
N LYS A 45 -3.90 -26.48 25.81
CA LYS A 45 -3.29 -26.99 27.04
C LYS A 45 -1.93 -26.30 27.23
N PRO A 46 -1.60 -25.79 28.43
CA PRO A 46 -0.32 -25.10 28.69
C PRO A 46 0.91 -25.85 28.16
N ASN A 47 1.04 -27.14 28.44
CA ASN A 47 2.18 -27.96 27.98
C ASN A 47 2.31 -28.01 26.44
N LEU A 48 1.20 -27.93 25.69
CA LEU A 48 1.23 -27.96 24.22
C LEU A 48 1.59 -26.60 23.62
N LEU A 49 1.09 -25.52 24.22
CA LEU A 49 1.47 -24.15 23.87
C LEU A 49 2.95 -23.90 24.17
N GLN A 50 3.37 -24.28 25.37
CA GLN A 50 4.76 -24.21 25.81
C GLN A 50 5.67 -25.04 24.90
N ARG A 51 5.27 -26.26 24.51
CA ARG A 51 6.04 -27.06 23.55
C ARG A 51 6.19 -26.39 22.18
N HIS A 52 5.16 -25.70 21.69
CA HIS A 52 5.29 -24.94 20.44
C HIS A 52 6.30 -23.80 20.58
N LEU A 53 6.23 -23.02 21.66
CA LEU A 53 7.18 -21.94 21.93
C LEU A 53 8.62 -22.48 21.98
N HIS A 54 8.86 -23.55 22.72
CA HIS A 54 10.19 -24.15 22.83
C HIS A 54 10.68 -24.82 21.54
N GLY A 55 9.78 -25.39 20.74
CA GLY A 55 10.17 -26.07 19.50
C GLY A 55 10.40 -25.11 18.32
N CYS A 56 9.58 -24.06 18.22
CA CYS A 56 9.60 -23.13 17.08
C CYS A 56 10.33 -21.82 17.38
N HIS A 57 10.46 -21.45 18.65
CA HIS A 57 10.98 -20.15 19.11
C HIS A 57 11.93 -20.32 20.30
N GLN A 58 12.97 -21.14 20.12
CA GLN A 58 13.94 -21.49 21.16
C GLN A 58 14.55 -20.24 21.84
N ASP A 59 14.84 -19.20 21.07
CA ASP A 59 15.47 -17.96 21.53
C ASP A 59 14.57 -17.07 22.39
N LEU A 60 13.27 -17.37 22.45
CA LEU A 60 12.28 -16.59 23.20
C LEU A 60 11.90 -17.24 24.54
N LYS A 61 12.61 -18.30 24.93
CA LYS A 61 12.42 -18.98 26.20
C LYS A 61 12.75 -18.05 27.37
N GLY A 62 11.79 -17.86 28.28
CA GLY A 62 11.96 -17.06 29.49
C GLY A 62 11.72 -15.55 29.33
N LYS A 63 11.23 -15.10 28.17
CA LYS A 63 10.72 -13.74 28.01
C LYS A 63 9.47 -13.54 28.88
N ASP A 64 9.30 -12.32 29.39
CA ASP A 64 8.19 -11.96 30.26
C ASP A 64 6.85 -11.83 29.51
N MET A 65 5.76 -11.74 30.27
CA MET A 65 4.42 -11.57 29.71
C MET A 65 4.28 -10.26 28.93
N ASP A 66 4.96 -9.19 29.33
CA ASP A 66 4.86 -7.88 28.69
C ASP A 66 5.46 -7.87 27.30
N TYR A 67 6.54 -8.61 27.07
CA TYR A 67 7.09 -8.87 25.75
C TYR A 67 6.04 -9.50 24.84
N PHE A 68 5.36 -10.55 25.31
CA PHE A 68 4.34 -11.24 24.51
C PHE A 68 3.08 -10.40 24.32
N LYS A 69 2.67 -9.58 25.29
CA LYS A 69 1.58 -8.60 25.14
C LYS A 69 1.93 -7.55 24.07
N ARG A 70 3.15 -7.00 24.06
CA ARG A 70 3.58 -6.08 22.99
C ARG A 70 3.50 -6.74 21.61
N ARG A 71 3.91 -8.01 21.51
CA ARG A 71 3.82 -8.79 20.27
C ARG A 71 2.38 -9.08 19.86
N GLU A 72 1.49 -9.33 20.82
CA GLU A 72 0.05 -9.48 20.58
C GLU A 72 -0.56 -8.18 20.04
N THR A 73 -0.24 -7.04 20.64
CA THR A 73 -0.68 -5.71 20.17
C THR A 73 -0.22 -5.47 18.73
N MET A 74 1.06 -5.72 18.41
CA MET A 74 1.57 -5.61 17.03
C MET A 74 0.85 -6.55 16.08
N LEU A 75 0.63 -7.81 16.50
CA LEU A 75 -0.09 -8.78 15.69
C LEU A 75 -1.53 -8.30 15.42
N ASN A 76 -2.22 -7.75 16.42
CA ASN A 76 -3.57 -7.23 16.28
C ASN A 76 -3.64 -6.00 15.35
N TYR A 77 -2.66 -5.10 15.39
CA TYR A 77 -2.55 -4.01 14.40
C TYR A 77 -2.29 -4.51 12.98
N SER A 78 -1.59 -5.64 12.83
CA SER A 78 -1.32 -6.24 11.50
C SER A 78 -2.45 -7.12 10.96
N LYS A 79 -3.47 -7.43 11.77
CA LYS A 79 -4.62 -8.26 11.37
C LYS A 79 -5.59 -7.42 10.53
N LEU A 80 -5.65 -7.69 9.23
CA LEU A 80 -6.73 -7.17 8.36
C LEU A 80 -8.07 -7.90 8.57
N ASP A 81 -8.07 -9.04 9.28
CA ASP A 81 -9.27 -9.80 9.62
C ASP A 81 -9.17 -10.44 11.03
N HIS A 82 -10.30 -10.57 11.71
CA HIS A 82 -10.35 -11.00 13.14
C HIS A 82 -10.07 -12.50 13.31
N SER A 83 -10.06 -13.24 12.19
CA SER A 83 -9.89 -14.68 12.15
C SER A 83 -8.43 -15.13 11.95
N GLY A 84 -7.50 -14.20 11.74
CA GLY A 84 -6.08 -14.49 11.48
C GLY A 84 -5.85 -15.33 10.22
N SER A 85 -6.88 -15.49 9.38
CA SER A 85 -6.87 -16.34 8.20
C SER A 85 -6.10 -15.68 7.07
N PHE A 86 -6.15 -14.34 6.97
CA PHE A 86 -5.40 -13.56 5.99
C PHE A 86 -3.87 -13.76 6.09
N HIS A 87 -3.34 -13.78 7.32
CA HIS A 87 -1.89 -13.93 7.54
C HIS A 87 -1.39 -15.37 7.28
N GLN A 88 -2.28 -16.37 7.36
CA GLN A 88 -1.95 -17.79 7.10
C GLN A 88 -2.15 -18.19 5.64
N SER A 89 -3.13 -17.62 4.94
CA SER A 89 -3.39 -17.90 3.53
C SER A 89 -2.35 -17.29 2.60
N ASN A 90 -1.58 -16.30 3.06
CA ASN A 90 -0.69 -15.50 2.22
C ASN A 90 0.69 -16.09 1.92
N LYS A 91 1.02 -17.33 2.32
CA LYS A 91 2.32 -17.93 1.93
C LYS A 91 2.47 -18.02 0.41
N ALA A 92 1.41 -18.46 -0.27
CA ALA A 92 1.41 -18.56 -1.73
C ALA A 92 1.44 -17.18 -2.39
N ALA A 93 0.72 -16.20 -1.83
CA ALA A 93 0.71 -14.83 -2.35
C ALA A 93 2.09 -14.17 -2.18
N VAL A 94 2.73 -14.26 -1.01
CA VAL A 94 4.07 -13.72 -0.77
C VAL A 94 5.11 -14.37 -1.67
N LEU A 95 5.05 -15.70 -1.82
CA LEU A 95 5.93 -16.42 -2.76
C LEU A 95 5.68 -15.95 -4.20
N ALA A 96 4.42 -15.78 -4.59
CA ALA A 96 4.06 -15.30 -5.92
C ALA A 96 4.56 -13.86 -6.13
N SER A 97 4.37 -12.95 -5.18
CA SER A 97 4.88 -11.57 -5.21
C SER A 97 6.40 -11.55 -5.37
N TYR A 98 7.11 -12.41 -4.62
CA TYR A 98 8.57 -12.52 -4.72
C TYR A 98 9.02 -13.03 -6.09
N VAL A 99 8.41 -14.10 -6.60
CA VAL A 99 8.73 -14.65 -7.94
C VAL A 99 8.44 -13.64 -9.04
N VAL A 100 7.35 -12.89 -8.91
CA VAL A 100 7.02 -11.78 -9.82
C VAL A 100 8.09 -10.71 -9.76
N ALA A 101 8.43 -10.21 -8.57
CA ALA A 101 9.48 -9.20 -8.39
C ALA A 101 10.84 -9.67 -8.98
N LEU A 102 11.19 -10.94 -8.80
CA LEU A 102 12.41 -11.53 -9.37
C LEU A 102 12.37 -11.54 -10.91
N LYS A 103 11.27 -11.98 -11.53
CA LYS A 103 11.12 -11.98 -12.99
C LYS A 103 11.18 -10.56 -13.57
N ILE A 104 10.58 -9.59 -12.87
CA ILE A 104 10.66 -8.16 -13.22
C ILE A 104 12.11 -7.68 -13.17
N ALA A 105 12.83 -7.98 -12.08
CA ALA A 105 14.23 -7.60 -11.91
C ALA A 105 15.13 -8.20 -13.00
N GLN A 106 14.91 -9.47 -13.37
CA GLN A 106 15.64 -10.16 -14.44
C GLN A 106 15.44 -9.51 -15.82
N GLN A 107 14.27 -8.93 -16.06
CA GLN A 107 13.93 -8.28 -17.33
C GLN A 107 14.52 -6.87 -17.48
N LYS A 108 15.07 -6.28 -16.41
CA LYS A 108 15.66 -4.91 -16.39
C LYS A 108 14.74 -3.80 -16.93
N LYS A 109 13.43 -4.03 -16.99
CA LYS A 109 12.43 -3.08 -17.50
C LYS A 109 11.50 -2.59 -16.37
N PRO A 110 10.95 -1.36 -16.45
CA PRO A 110 9.99 -0.85 -15.46
C PRO A 110 8.71 -1.70 -15.42
N HIS A 111 8.00 -1.67 -14.27
CA HIS A 111 6.78 -2.44 -13.95
C HIS A 111 5.56 -2.14 -14.84
N SER A 112 5.73 -1.33 -15.88
CA SER A 112 4.68 -0.78 -16.73
C SER A 112 4.45 -1.54 -18.04
N ILE A 113 5.08 -2.71 -18.25
CA ILE A 113 4.86 -3.51 -19.47
C ILE A 113 3.86 -4.64 -19.20
N GLY A 114 2.61 -4.38 -19.54
CA GLY A 114 1.48 -5.27 -19.25
C GLY A 114 1.53 -6.62 -19.94
N GLU A 115 1.68 -6.61 -21.27
CA GLU A 115 1.58 -7.85 -22.03
C GLU A 115 2.83 -8.74 -21.87
N THR A 116 4.02 -8.15 -21.83
CA THR A 116 5.29 -8.92 -21.73
C THR A 116 5.62 -9.38 -20.31
N LEU A 117 5.15 -8.66 -19.29
CA LEU A 117 5.54 -8.90 -17.89
C LEU A 117 4.36 -9.29 -17.02
N VAL A 118 3.25 -8.54 -17.06
CA VAL A 118 2.08 -8.81 -16.21
C VAL A 118 1.38 -10.10 -16.59
N MET A 119 1.25 -10.41 -17.89
CA MET A 119 0.61 -11.67 -18.29
C MET A 119 1.42 -12.90 -17.83
N PRO A 120 2.74 -13.05 -18.11
CA PRO A 120 3.54 -14.16 -17.57
C PRO A 120 3.59 -14.22 -16.05
N CYS A 121 3.62 -13.06 -15.39
CA CYS A 121 3.55 -12.97 -13.93
C CYS A 121 2.21 -13.46 -13.40
N THR A 122 1.10 -13.09 -14.03
CA THR A 122 -0.25 -13.53 -13.65
C THR A 122 -0.41 -15.05 -13.83
N LYS A 123 0.14 -15.62 -14.91
CA LYS A 123 0.16 -17.08 -15.10
C LYS A 123 0.94 -17.78 -13.99
N GLU A 124 2.08 -17.22 -13.56
CA GLU A 124 2.89 -17.76 -12.48
C GLU A 124 2.21 -17.61 -11.11
N ILE A 125 1.57 -16.47 -10.83
CA ILE A 125 0.78 -16.25 -9.61
C ILE A 125 -0.32 -17.30 -9.51
N VAL A 126 -1.08 -17.52 -10.58
CA VAL A 126 -2.15 -18.53 -10.62
C VAL A 126 -1.58 -19.93 -10.40
N ARG A 127 -0.44 -20.27 -11.03
CA ARG A 127 0.21 -21.57 -10.83
C ARG A 127 0.69 -21.79 -9.38
N ILE A 128 1.29 -20.77 -8.77
CA ILE A 128 1.79 -20.85 -7.38
C ILE A 128 0.62 -20.90 -6.39
N SER A 129 -0.45 -20.15 -6.67
CA SER A 129 -1.62 -20.05 -5.80
C SER A 129 -2.55 -21.25 -5.95
N CYS A 130 -2.59 -21.87 -7.12
CA CYS A 130 -3.38 -23.05 -7.42
C CYS A 130 -2.47 -24.28 -7.54
N ASN A 131 -2.35 -25.05 -6.45
CA ASN A 131 -1.64 -26.34 -6.45
C ASN A 131 -2.24 -27.41 -7.39
N ASP A 132 -3.40 -27.14 -7.99
CA ASP A 132 -4.06 -28.01 -8.96
C ASP A 132 -3.88 -27.49 -10.39
N LYS A 133 -3.30 -28.32 -11.25
CA LYS A 133 -3.07 -28.03 -12.67
C LYS A 133 -4.37 -27.77 -13.44
N LYS A 134 -5.47 -28.43 -13.09
CA LYS A 134 -6.79 -28.22 -13.71
C LYS A 134 -7.37 -26.86 -13.33
N VAL A 135 -7.26 -26.48 -12.06
CA VAL A 135 -7.70 -25.15 -11.59
C VAL A 135 -6.84 -24.06 -12.22
N THR A 136 -5.53 -24.26 -12.27
CA THR A 136 -4.60 -23.37 -12.98
C THR A 136 -5.05 -23.18 -14.44
N GLN A 137 -5.32 -24.27 -15.16
CA GLN A 137 -5.77 -24.21 -16.55
C GLN A 137 -7.10 -23.45 -16.69
N ILE A 138 -8.07 -23.67 -15.80
CA ILE A 138 -9.35 -22.96 -15.81
C ILE A 138 -9.15 -21.45 -15.60
N TYR A 139 -8.29 -21.06 -14.65
CA TYR A 139 -7.98 -19.64 -14.42
C TYR A 139 -7.23 -19.02 -15.61
N LEU A 140 -6.32 -19.76 -16.24
CA LEU A 140 -5.63 -19.31 -17.45
C LEU A 140 -6.59 -19.10 -18.63
N VAL A 141 -7.56 -20.00 -18.82
CA VAL A 141 -8.62 -19.80 -19.83
C VAL A 141 -9.45 -18.57 -19.50
N LYS A 142 -9.83 -18.36 -18.23
CA LYS A 142 -10.56 -17.16 -17.81
C LYS A 142 -9.74 -15.87 -17.98
N LEU A 143 -8.42 -15.92 -17.86
CA LEU A 143 -7.54 -14.77 -18.07
C LEU A 143 -7.38 -14.40 -19.55
N ASN A 144 -7.66 -15.34 -20.46
CA ASN A 144 -7.70 -15.07 -21.90
C ASN A 144 -9.04 -14.47 -22.37
N ASP A 145 -9.98 -14.23 -21.46
CA ASP A 145 -11.21 -13.50 -21.75
C ASP A 145 -10.88 -12.07 -22.25
N PRO A 146 -11.32 -11.67 -23.46
CA PRO A 146 -11.06 -10.35 -24.03
C PRO A 146 -11.35 -9.21 -23.06
N LYS A 147 -12.44 -9.32 -22.27
CA LYS A 147 -12.80 -8.30 -21.27
C LYS A 147 -11.72 -8.16 -20.20
N ARG A 148 -11.20 -9.28 -19.69
CA ARG A 148 -10.16 -9.27 -18.64
C ARG A 148 -8.83 -8.79 -19.16
N ILE A 149 -8.48 -9.13 -20.39
CA ILE A 149 -7.26 -8.62 -21.02
C ILE A 149 -7.34 -7.09 -21.17
N THR A 150 -8.50 -6.55 -21.57
CA THR A 150 -8.70 -5.09 -21.64
C THR A 150 -8.65 -4.44 -20.26
N CYS A 151 -9.18 -5.08 -19.20
CA CYS A 151 -8.98 -4.61 -17.82
C CYS A 151 -7.51 -4.59 -17.42
N LEU A 152 -6.76 -5.64 -17.74
CA LEU A 152 -5.34 -5.73 -17.43
C LEU A 152 -4.53 -4.66 -18.17
N ALA A 153 -4.85 -4.40 -19.45
CA ALA A 153 -4.23 -3.33 -20.23
C ALA A 153 -4.42 -1.97 -19.56
N TYR A 154 -5.67 -1.63 -19.18
CA TYR A 154 -5.95 -0.40 -18.43
C TYR A 154 -5.19 -0.33 -17.10
N ILE A 155 -5.20 -1.41 -16.30
CA ILE A 155 -4.50 -1.47 -15.01
C ILE A 155 -3.01 -1.19 -15.20
N VAL A 156 -2.39 -1.82 -16.20
CA VAL A 156 -0.97 -1.61 -16.51
C VAL A 156 -0.69 -0.15 -16.80
N ASP A 157 -1.51 0.49 -17.62
CA ASP A 157 -1.32 1.87 -17.98
C ASP A 157 -1.51 2.81 -16.78
N ILE A 158 -2.57 2.65 -15.97
CA ILE A 158 -2.79 3.52 -14.82
C ILE A 158 -1.69 3.35 -13.76
N PHE A 159 -1.20 2.13 -13.53
CA PHE A 159 -0.05 1.91 -12.65
C PHE A 159 1.24 2.51 -13.22
N SER A 160 1.44 2.46 -14.53
CA SER A 160 2.54 3.17 -15.20
C SER A 160 2.48 4.66 -14.91
N ARG A 161 1.31 5.28 -15.08
CA ARG A 161 1.08 6.72 -14.81
C ARG A 161 1.32 7.06 -13.34
N LEU A 162 0.79 6.24 -12.41
CA LEU A 162 1.02 6.40 -10.96
C LEU A 162 2.49 6.27 -10.59
N ASN A 163 3.22 5.36 -11.22
CA ASN A 163 4.64 5.24 -10.95
C ASN A 163 5.46 6.41 -11.51
N ILE A 164 5.11 6.94 -12.69
CA ILE A 164 5.75 8.15 -13.22
C ILE A 164 5.60 9.29 -12.20
N LEU A 165 4.39 9.48 -11.66
CA LEU A 165 4.15 10.41 -10.56
C LEU A 165 5.04 10.08 -9.35
N ASN A 166 4.99 8.85 -8.84
CA ASN A 166 5.75 8.44 -7.66
C ASN A 166 7.26 8.69 -7.81
N LYS A 167 7.86 8.34 -8.95
CA LYS A 167 9.27 8.63 -9.25
C LYS A 167 9.54 10.13 -9.30
N SER A 168 8.62 10.91 -9.87
CA SER A 168 8.76 12.36 -9.91
C SER A 168 8.68 13.02 -8.52
N LEU A 169 8.01 12.38 -7.56
CA LEU A 169 7.95 12.84 -6.17
C LEU A 169 9.22 12.48 -5.38
N GLN A 170 10.06 11.59 -5.91
CA GLN A 170 11.31 11.16 -5.29
C GLN A 170 12.50 11.97 -5.83
N GLY A 171 13.52 12.19 -5.01
CA GLY A 171 14.75 12.88 -5.39
C GLY A 171 15.40 13.62 -4.22
N ALA A 172 16.68 13.96 -4.36
CA ALA A 172 17.45 14.67 -3.33
C ALA A 172 16.95 16.11 -3.10
N ASP A 173 16.32 16.73 -4.10
CA ASP A 173 15.81 18.11 -4.06
C ASP A 173 14.27 18.18 -4.04
N ALA A 174 13.61 17.19 -3.45
CA ALA A 174 12.15 17.14 -3.36
C ALA A 174 11.61 18.15 -2.33
N VAL A 175 11.19 19.34 -2.79
CA VAL A 175 10.47 20.33 -1.97
C VAL A 175 8.98 20.01 -1.96
N VAL A 176 8.31 20.24 -0.82
CA VAL A 176 6.85 20.12 -0.67
C VAL A 176 6.09 20.86 -1.77
N THR A 177 6.52 22.07 -2.13
CA THR A 177 5.91 22.89 -3.20
C THR A 177 5.92 22.18 -4.55
N ASN A 178 7.06 21.58 -4.94
CA ASN A 178 7.19 20.81 -6.17
C ASN A 178 6.32 19.54 -6.13
N ALA A 179 6.21 18.90 -4.96
CA ALA A 179 5.35 17.74 -4.78
C ALA A 179 3.87 18.10 -4.96
N VAL A 180 3.43 19.21 -4.37
CA VAL A 180 2.07 19.74 -4.51
C VAL A 180 1.75 20.06 -5.97
N ASP A 181 2.66 20.73 -6.70
CA ASP A 181 2.46 21.02 -8.14
C ASP A 181 2.30 19.75 -8.97
N LYS A 182 3.12 18.73 -8.70
CA LYS A 182 3.08 17.44 -9.41
C LYS A 182 1.78 16.69 -9.12
N LEU A 183 1.31 16.71 -7.87
CA LEU A 183 0.03 16.12 -7.46
C LEU A 183 -1.13 16.85 -8.13
N LYS A 184 -1.16 18.19 -8.09
CA LYS A 184 -2.19 19.03 -8.75
C LYS A 184 -2.23 18.78 -10.25
N SER A 185 -1.06 18.76 -10.91
CA SER A 185 -0.95 18.43 -12.33
C SER A 185 -1.48 17.03 -12.65
N PHE A 186 -1.20 16.04 -11.79
CA PHE A 186 -1.69 14.68 -11.99
C PHE A 186 -3.21 14.58 -11.80
N GLN A 187 -3.77 15.26 -10.79
CA GLN A 187 -5.22 15.33 -10.59
C GLN A 187 -5.93 15.94 -11.80
N MET A 188 -5.40 17.04 -12.37
CA MET A 188 -5.94 17.64 -13.60
C MET A 188 -5.85 16.67 -14.80
N LYS A 189 -4.79 15.86 -14.87
CA LYS A 189 -4.67 14.82 -15.90
C LYS A 189 -5.72 13.72 -15.72
N LEU A 190 -6.05 13.31 -14.50
CA LEU A 190 -7.11 12.33 -14.24
C LEU A 190 -8.48 12.83 -14.77
N GLU A 191 -8.84 14.09 -14.48
CA GLU A 191 -10.08 14.71 -14.98
C GLU A 191 -10.11 14.76 -16.52
N LEU A 192 -8.98 15.13 -17.12
CA LEU A 192 -8.83 15.14 -18.57
C LEU A 192 -8.98 13.74 -19.17
N TRP A 193 -8.36 12.72 -18.56
CA TRP A 193 -8.42 11.34 -19.04
C TRP A 193 -9.82 10.76 -18.91
N GLU A 194 -10.55 11.06 -17.84
CA GLU A 194 -11.96 10.69 -17.71
C GLU A 194 -12.78 11.24 -18.89
N THR A 195 -12.60 12.52 -19.21
CA THR A 195 -13.28 13.18 -20.33
C THR A 195 -12.89 12.58 -21.67
N LYS A 196 -11.62 12.23 -21.88
CA LYS A 196 -11.14 11.60 -23.11
C LYS A 196 -11.65 10.18 -23.28
N VAL A 197 -11.65 9.38 -22.21
CA VAL A 197 -12.17 8.00 -22.21
C VAL A 197 -13.67 7.98 -22.54
N LYS A 198 -14.47 8.90 -22.01
CA LYS A 198 -15.90 9.06 -22.38
C LYS A 198 -16.11 9.33 -23.87
N LYS A 199 -15.13 9.94 -24.53
CA LYS A 199 -15.14 10.23 -25.98
C LYS A 199 -14.50 9.10 -26.81
N GLY A 200 -14.13 7.99 -26.20
CA GLY A 200 -13.45 6.89 -26.87
C GLY A 200 -11.99 7.17 -27.24
N ASN A 201 -11.36 8.21 -26.68
CA ASN A 201 -9.93 8.46 -26.85
C ASN A 201 -9.15 7.81 -25.70
N PHE A 202 -8.28 6.85 -26.04
CA PHE A 202 -7.46 6.09 -25.11
C PHE A 202 -5.95 6.34 -25.26
N GLU A 203 -5.52 7.37 -26.01
CA GLU A 203 -4.09 7.61 -26.34
C GLU A 203 -3.17 7.75 -25.12
N MET A 204 -3.72 8.14 -23.96
CA MET A 204 -2.97 8.23 -22.70
C MET A 204 -2.69 6.87 -22.06
N PHE A 205 -3.30 5.80 -22.54
CA PHE A 205 -3.20 4.44 -22.03
C PHE A 205 -2.71 3.56 -23.19
N GLU A 206 -1.39 3.43 -23.32
CA GLU A 206 -0.73 2.79 -24.47
C GLU A 206 -1.19 1.35 -24.67
N ALA A 207 -1.18 0.53 -23.61
CA ALA A 207 -1.60 -0.86 -23.70
C ALA A 207 -3.11 -0.98 -23.99
N LEU A 208 -3.92 -0.04 -23.51
CA LEU A 208 -5.36 -0.01 -23.78
C LEU A 208 -5.67 0.48 -25.20
N ALA A 209 -4.93 1.45 -25.73
CA ALA A 209 -5.12 2.03 -27.06
C ALA A 209 -4.90 1.00 -28.18
N ASP A 210 -4.03 0.03 -27.95
CA ASP A 210 -3.78 -1.08 -28.88
C ASP A 210 -4.93 -2.10 -28.94
N ARG A 211 -5.95 -1.98 -28.08
CA ARG A 211 -7.10 -2.89 -28.02
C ARG A 211 -8.17 -2.47 -29.02
N GLN A 212 -8.66 -3.43 -29.80
CA GLN A 212 -9.82 -3.25 -30.67
C GLN A 212 -11.13 -3.35 -29.86
N ASP A 213 -12.12 -2.55 -30.24
CA ASP A 213 -13.52 -2.60 -29.78
C ASP A 213 -13.69 -2.66 -28.25
N ILE A 214 -13.29 -1.58 -27.56
CA ILE A 214 -13.54 -1.41 -26.12
C ILE A 214 -15.05 -1.17 -25.92
N SER A 215 -15.72 -2.06 -25.21
CA SER A 215 -17.15 -1.96 -24.96
C SER A 215 -17.52 -0.79 -24.05
N ASP A 216 -18.73 -0.25 -24.21
CA ASP A 216 -19.25 0.83 -23.36
C ASP A 216 -19.23 0.48 -21.86
N GLN A 217 -19.47 -0.80 -21.53
CA GLN A 217 -19.35 -1.27 -20.15
C GLN A 217 -17.93 -1.09 -19.61
N MET A 218 -16.92 -1.36 -20.43
CA MET A 218 -15.52 -1.19 -20.04
C MET A 218 -15.15 0.30 -19.92
N VAL A 219 -15.66 1.14 -20.83
CA VAL A 219 -15.51 2.60 -20.75
C VAL A 219 -16.04 3.13 -19.41
N ASN A 220 -17.26 2.73 -19.03
CA ASN A 220 -17.86 3.14 -17.75
C ASN A 220 -17.02 2.67 -16.55
N LEU A 221 -16.52 1.44 -16.55
CA LEU A 221 -15.65 0.95 -15.48
C LEU A 221 -14.35 1.76 -15.35
N ILE A 222 -13.76 2.17 -16.46
CA ILE A 222 -12.55 3.01 -16.45
C ILE A 222 -12.87 4.40 -15.89
N VAL A 223 -13.95 5.01 -16.36
CA VAL A 223 -14.43 6.33 -15.92
C VAL A 223 -14.69 6.32 -14.40
N ASP A 224 -15.44 5.33 -13.91
CA ASP A 224 -15.75 5.17 -12.48
C ASP A 224 -14.48 5.01 -11.65
N HIS A 225 -13.51 4.23 -12.14
CA HIS A 225 -12.24 4.05 -11.46
C HIS A 225 -11.40 5.34 -11.45
N LEU A 226 -11.35 6.10 -12.55
CA LEU A 226 -10.62 7.37 -12.60
C LEU A 226 -11.23 8.39 -11.63
N ALA A 227 -12.56 8.50 -11.57
CA ALA A 227 -13.26 9.37 -10.62
C ALA A 227 -12.99 8.94 -9.16
N SER A 228 -13.02 7.64 -8.88
CA SER A 228 -12.70 7.10 -7.55
C SER A 228 -11.26 7.38 -7.15
N LEU A 229 -10.30 7.16 -8.06
CA LEU A 229 -8.89 7.46 -7.85
C LEU A 229 -8.67 8.95 -7.58
N GLN A 230 -9.37 9.81 -8.32
CA GLN A 230 -9.28 11.25 -8.11
C GLN A 230 -9.80 11.66 -6.72
N SER A 231 -10.93 11.10 -6.28
CA SER A 231 -11.48 11.34 -4.96
C SER A 231 -10.52 10.90 -3.86
N GLU A 232 -9.96 9.70 -3.98
CA GLU A 232 -8.97 9.18 -3.03
C GLU A 232 -7.69 10.02 -3.04
N MET A 233 -7.21 10.49 -4.19
CA MET A 233 -6.06 11.40 -4.23
C MET A 233 -6.31 12.71 -3.48
N LYS A 234 -7.48 13.32 -3.63
CA LYS A 234 -7.86 14.53 -2.88
C LYS A 234 -7.96 14.26 -1.37
N ARG A 235 -8.44 13.06 -1.00
CA ARG A 235 -8.55 12.64 0.40
C ARG A 235 -7.19 12.39 1.05
N TYR A 236 -6.28 11.71 0.36
CA TYR A 236 -4.94 11.38 0.88
C TYR A 236 -3.99 12.57 0.84
N PHE A 237 -4.14 13.46 -0.14
CA PHE A 237 -3.34 14.66 -0.30
C PHE A 237 -4.25 15.89 -0.28
N PRO A 238 -4.62 16.38 0.91
CA PRO A 238 -5.42 17.59 1.02
C PRO A 238 -4.66 18.80 0.46
N ASP A 239 -5.40 19.79 -0.02
CA ASP A 239 -4.82 21.01 -0.57
C ASP A 239 -4.02 21.75 0.51
N VAL A 240 -2.79 22.11 0.16
CA VAL A 240 -1.99 23.06 0.93
C VAL A 240 -2.42 24.46 0.51
N SER A 241 -2.63 25.36 1.46
CA SER A 241 -3.04 26.73 1.17
C SER A 241 -2.00 27.41 0.26
N GLU A 242 -2.47 28.20 -0.70
CA GLU A 242 -1.58 28.93 -1.61
C GLU A 242 -0.72 29.94 -0.83
N GLU A 243 -1.21 30.43 0.31
CA GLU A 243 -0.48 31.28 1.25
C GLU A 243 0.75 30.57 1.82
N THR A 244 0.59 29.33 2.30
CA THR A 244 1.72 28.52 2.80
C THR A 244 2.71 28.18 1.69
N LEU A 245 2.23 27.90 0.47
CA LEU A 245 3.11 27.63 -0.67
C LEU A 245 3.89 28.87 -1.10
N LYS A 246 3.28 30.06 -1.07
CA LYS A 246 3.92 31.34 -1.36
C LYS A 246 5.01 31.65 -0.34
N LEU A 247 4.72 31.49 0.95
CA LEU A 247 5.70 31.66 2.01
C LEU A 247 6.95 30.82 1.77
N ILE A 248 6.79 29.55 1.37
CA ILE A 248 7.92 28.66 1.11
C ILE A 248 8.67 29.06 -0.17
N ARG A 249 7.97 29.53 -1.21
CA ARG A 249 8.57 29.85 -2.52
C ARG A 249 9.22 31.22 -2.57
N ASP A 250 8.69 32.18 -1.83
CA ASP A 250 9.08 33.58 -1.90
C ASP A 250 8.77 34.29 -0.58
N PRO A 251 9.51 33.95 0.49
CA PRO A 251 9.20 34.48 1.81
C PRO A 251 9.45 36.00 1.91
N PHE A 252 10.43 36.56 1.20
CA PHE A 252 10.79 37.98 1.29
C PHE A 252 9.78 38.93 0.61
N HIS A 253 8.90 38.41 -0.25
CA HIS A 253 7.81 39.18 -0.85
C HIS A 253 6.41 38.74 -0.37
N THR A 254 6.36 37.84 0.63
CA THR A 254 5.10 37.40 1.22
C THR A 254 4.57 38.45 2.20
N ASP A 255 3.27 38.75 2.10
CA ASP A 255 2.62 39.69 3.01
C ASP A 255 2.60 39.17 4.45
N VAL A 256 3.03 39.98 5.40
CA VAL A 256 3.07 39.63 6.84
C VAL A 256 1.66 39.33 7.35
N GLY A 257 0.64 40.02 6.83
CA GLY A 257 -0.76 39.75 7.20
C GLY A 257 -1.29 38.40 6.71
N SER A 258 -0.57 37.70 5.83
CA SER A 258 -0.97 36.39 5.31
C SER A 258 -0.43 35.20 6.11
N VAL A 259 0.52 35.44 7.03
CA VAL A 259 1.05 34.42 7.94
C VAL A 259 0.32 34.43 9.28
N ASN A 260 0.38 33.31 10.01
CA ASN A 260 -0.25 33.17 11.33
C ASN A 260 0.24 34.28 12.28
N ASP A 261 -0.71 34.93 12.97
CA ASP A 261 -0.45 36.00 13.94
C ASP A 261 0.64 35.66 14.96
N GLU A 262 0.74 34.38 15.35
CA GLU A 262 1.73 33.90 16.32
C GLU A 262 3.19 34.03 15.84
N ILE A 263 3.44 34.07 14.53
CA ILE A 263 4.79 34.11 13.95
C ILE A 263 5.10 35.43 13.23
N GLN A 264 4.19 36.41 13.22
CA GLN A 264 4.32 37.63 12.43
C GLN A 264 5.55 38.45 12.83
N GLU A 265 5.84 38.61 14.13
CA GLU A 265 7.01 39.37 14.59
C GLU A 265 8.33 38.70 14.17
N GLU A 266 8.47 37.40 14.42
CA GLU A 266 9.65 36.62 13.99
C GLU A 266 9.82 36.63 12.46
N PHE A 267 8.69 36.61 11.74
CA PHE A 267 8.69 36.69 10.29
C PHE A 267 9.12 38.07 9.78
N ILE A 268 8.71 39.17 10.44
CA ILE A 268 9.18 40.53 10.14
C ILE A 268 10.70 40.62 10.30
N ASP A 269 11.24 40.08 11.39
CA ASP A 269 12.68 40.06 11.62
C ASP A 269 13.40 39.26 10.52
N PHE A 270 12.87 38.10 10.16
CA PHE A 270 13.41 37.25 9.11
C PHE A 270 13.41 37.91 7.73
N VAL A 271 12.30 38.52 7.28
CA VAL A 271 12.23 39.15 5.95
C VAL A 271 13.11 40.41 5.84
N ASN A 272 13.51 41.01 6.96
CA ASN A 272 14.45 42.12 7.00
C ASN A 272 15.91 41.68 7.23
N ASP A 273 16.19 40.37 7.35
CA ASP A 273 17.55 39.85 7.44
C ASP A 273 18.21 39.84 6.05
N SER A 274 19.05 40.85 5.81
CA SER A 274 19.86 40.97 4.59
C SER A 274 20.75 39.76 4.30
N SER A 275 21.24 39.05 5.31
CA SER A 275 22.08 37.85 5.11
C SER A 275 21.25 36.67 4.64
N ALA A 276 20.04 36.51 5.18
CA ALA A 276 19.09 35.50 4.73
C ALA A 276 18.61 35.78 3.30
N SER A 277 18.28 37.03 2.98
CA SER A 277 17.89 37.44 1.63
C SER A 277 19.00 37.15 0.60
N ASP A 278 20.23 37.54 0.92
CA ASP A 278 21.41 37.24 0.09
C ASP A 278 21.63 35.74 -0.12
N LEU A 279 21.38 34.92 0.90
CA LEU A 279 21.53 33.47 0.83
C LEU A 279 20.43 32.86 -0.05
N PHE A 280 19.21 33.39 0.04
CA PHE A 280 18.05 32.94 -0.75
C PHE A 280 18.28 33.13 -2.25
N GLU A 281 18.86 34.26 -2.66
CA GLU A 281 19.18 34.52 -4.07
C GLU A 281 20.29 33.61 -4.63
N LYS A 282 21.21 33.17 -3.76
CA LYS A 282 22.42 32.42 -4.16
C LYS A 282 22.23 30.91 -4.15
N GLU A 283 21.26 30.38 -3.41
CA GLU A 283 21.08 28.93 -3.21
C GLU A 283 19.78 28.38 -3.76
N SER A 284 19.71 27.05 -3.92
CA SER A 284 18.43 26.40 -4.21
C SER A 284 17.50 26.48 -3.01
N LEU A 285 16.19 26.49 -3.27
CA LEU A 285 15.15 26.57 -2.24
C LEU A 285 15.36 25.55 -1.11
N VAL A 286 15.71 24.31 -1.45
CA VAL A 286 15.99 23.24 -0.47
C VAL A 286 17.16 23.62 0.43
N ARG A 287 18.28 24.08 -0.14
CA ARG A 287 19.49 24.37 0.62
C ARG A 287 19.31 25.58 1.52
N PHE A 288 18.61 26.59 1.05
CA PHE A 288 18.24 27.76 1.83
C PHE A 288 17.47 27.37 3.11
N TRP A 289 16.35 26.65 2.95
CA TRP A 289 15.50 26.24 4.08
C TRP A 289 16.16 25.20 5.01
N CYS A 290 17.24 24.54 4.59
CA CYS A 290 18.02 23.68 5.47
C CYS A 290 19.08 24.43 6.30
N LYS A 291 19.35 25.71 5.98
CA LYS A 291 20.39 26.52 6.62
C LYS A 291 19.84 27.59 7.55
N ILE A 292 18.62 28.06 7.29
CA ILE A 292 17.80 28.85 8.22
C ILE A 292 17.31 27.94 9.34
#